data_AF-A0A2D8UVX4-F1
#
_entry.id   AF-A0A2D8UVX4-F1
#
_cell.length_a   1.000
_cell.length_b   1.000
_cell.length_c   1.000
_cell.angle_alpha   90.00
_cell.angle_beta   90.00
_cell.angle_gamma   90.00
#
_symmetry.space_group_name_H-M   'P 1'
#
loop_
_entity.id
_entity.type
_entity.pdbx_description
1 polymer ?
#
loop_
_entity_poly.entity_id
_entity_poly.type
_entity_poly.pdbx_seq_one_letter_code
_entity_poly.pdbx_strand_id
1 'polypeptide(L)'
;MAEKLKAHGLKIWIDHQGIEGATRWSEEIVTALEGAKVMVFFASAHAFASKNVARELALASESDKNILPVFLEQVNIPASMKYQLAGIQHLDASQDSVDELASRIVQSLTNLQVGRHEPASAPEAHSSRHLPKEEKVEHNRSKILSLLAGLALVGMIWWMMGRGAHVPGNASSSPEVALNKVVVVTQYEDEERRAVSDQNRELRESVMSKLGKFRDISVILGDALSPDASTDSFAALTKEKQAAFVLHVSHGSASEKIRAKAFESKQKTFFWSLELPSEDQPDTEKLSLDECTSIISANLAGYDGVIHQWTYRDAEVLPVKHWQVEHFVAMAKQIWEFKGDMATATETALSHIQKAIELQPGHSTAHAIKSQIYGNAHTVKLATYTNALEVAKAASIKAVELDDRNGIAHLARLWVSMHERDFFLSEQLVNRADDINANEPFLLATIGFYHVFSDNVDLEAGRTAVEKAIRYNKHPQNWYFKVLEEYHAQKKEYKKALELAMRKPEGSFMVSVYYWILDEKALALKKLKEYLSTRPTEANMLETITAQDEDNLYLSKNPLLIEARQALLSAYQAQEKDGGQP
;
A
#
# COMPACT_ATOMS: atom_id res chain seq x y z
N MET A 1 22.36 10.97 27.95
CA MET A 1 22.08 12.18 27.15
C MET A 1 20.87 12.96 27.65
N ALA A 2 19.66 12.38 27.68
CA ALA A 2 18.44 13.08 28.12
C ALA A 2 18.58 13.75 29.50
N GLU A 3 19.17 13.07 30.49
CA GLU A 3 19.42 13.65 31.81
C GLU A 3 20.36 14.88 31.77
N LYS A 4 21.41 14.83 30.95
CA LYS A 4 22.36 15.94 30.78
C LYS A 4 21.69 17.15 30.13
N LEU A 5 20.87 16.94 29.11
CA LEU A 5 20.12 18.01 28.46
C LEU A 5 19.03 18.60 29.40
N LYS A 6 18.39 17.76 30.25
CA LYS A 6 17.48 18.24 31.31
C LYS A 6 18.22 19.09 32.35
N ALA A 7 19.44 18.72 32.71
CA ALA A 7 20.29 19.51 33.63
C ALA A 7 20.67 20.90 33.06
N HIS A 8 20.65 21.05 31.72
CA HIS A 8 20.79 22.34 31.03
C HIS A 8 19.46 23.11 30.90
N GLY A 9 18.40 22.69 31.59
CA GLY A 9 17.10 23.39 31.64
C GLY A 9 16.14 23.06 30.49
N LEU A 10 16.45 22.09 29.63
CA LEU A 10 15.56 21.69 28.53
C LEU A 10 14.45 20.74 29.01
N LYS A 11 13.21 21.01 28.58
CA LYS A 11 12.10 20.05 28.70
C LYS A 11 12.24 19.00 27.61
N ILE A 12 12.42 17.74 28.01
CA ILE A 12 12.67 16.64 27.08
C ILE A 12 11.61 15.59 27.25
N TRP A 13 11.03 15.22 26.11
CA TRP A 13 10.23 14.02 25.95
C TRP A 13 11.09 12.97 25.25
N ILE A 14 11.09 11.75 25.79
CA ILE A 14 11.71 10.58 25.17
C ILE A 14 10.82 9.38 25.51
N ASP A 15 10.66 8.51 24.53
CA ASP A 15 9.91 7.27 24.68
C ASP A 15 10.70 6.28 25.55
N HIS A 16 10.16 5.91 26.72
CA HIS A 16 10.78 4.98 27.65
C HIS A 16 9.98 3.67 27.69
N GLN A 17 10.58 2.55 27.29
CA GLN A 17 9.91 1.25 27.30
C GLN A 17 9.56 0.75 28.71
N GLY A 18 8.30 0.35 28.88
CA GLY A 18 7.77 -0.26 30.11
C GLY A 18 6.28 -0.69 30.08
N ILE A 19 5.95 -1.64 29.20
CA ILE A 19 4.88 -2.69 29.29
C ILE A 19 3.37 -2.33 29.07
N GLU A 20 2.75 -3.23 28.28
CA GLU A 20 1.33 -3.64 28.12
C GLU A 20 0.36 -2.89 27.19
N GLY A 21 0.11 -3.53 26.04
CA GLY A 21 -1.25 -3.76 25.54
C GLY A 21 -1.94 -2.60 24.79
N ALA A 22 -1.71 -2.56 23.47
CA ALA A 22 -2.57 -2.01 22.41
C ALA A 22 -3.11 -0.56 22.55
N THR A 23 -3.09 0.17 21.42
CA THR A 23 -3.90 1.37 21.10
C THR A 23 -3.46 2.78 21.54
N ARG A 24 -2.35 3.03 22.25
CA ARG A 24 -1.99 4.43 22.64
C ARG A 24 -0.60 4.95 22.26
N TRP A 25 0.29 4.10 21.76
CA TRP A 25 1.69 4.49 21.50
C TRP A 25 1.86 5.52 20.38
N SER A 26 1.11 5.37 19.29
CA SER A 26 1.26 6.24 18.11
C SER A 26 0.67 7.64 18.32
N GLU A 27 -0.45 7.75 19.04
CA GLU A 27 -1.04 9.05 19.40
C GLU A 27 -0.15 9.83 20.36
N GLU A 28 0.51 9.16 21.31
CA GLU A 28 1.42 9.80 22.26
C GLU A 28 2.67 10.37 21.58
N ILE A 29 3.27 9.63 20.62
CA ILE A 29 4.40 10.12 19.81
C ILE A 29 3.97 11.34 18.98
N VAL A 30 2.84 11.27 18.29
CA VAL A 30 2.33 12.38 17.47
C VAL A 30 2.08 13.61 18.35
N THR A 31 1.39 13.44 19.48
CA THR A 31 1.09 14.53 20.42
C THR A 31 2.37 15.14 20.99
N ALA A 32 3.35 14.31 21.37
CA ALA A 32 4.63 14.77 21.89
C ALA A 32 5.45 15.54 20.85
N LEU A 33 5.43 15.07 19.60
CA LEU A 33 6.12 15.69 18.47
C LEU A 33 5.45 17.01 18.06
N GLU A 34 4.12 17.09 18.05
CA GLU A 34 3.35 18.33 17.86
C GLU A 34 3.65 19.36 18.96
N GLY A 35 3.74 18.92 20.21
CA GLY A 35 4.11 19.78 21.35
C GLY A 35 5.57 20.20 21.38
N ALA A 36 6.45 19.51 20.64
CA ALA A 36 7.88 19.81 20.60
C ALA A 36 8.20 20.98 19.65
N LYS A 37 9.21 21.77 20.02
CA LYS A 37 9.75 22.86 19.17
C LYS A 37 10.85 22.39 18.22
N VAL A 38 11.61 21.39 18.63
CA VAL A 38 12.74 20.82 17.90
C VAL A 38 12.75 19.31 18.16
N MET A 39 12.94 18.52 17.10
CA MET A 39 13.26 17.10 17.19
C MET A 39 14.78 16.93 17.12
N VAL A 40 15.39 16.33 18.14
CA VAL A 40 16.81 15.97 18.09
C VAL A 40 16.91 14.52 17.62
N PHE A 41 17.48 14.31 16.44
CA PHE A 41 17.63 12.99 15.84
C PHE A 41 19.06 12.49 16.01
N PHE A 42 19.24 11.42 16.79
CA PHE A 42 20.54 10.77 16.96
C PHE A 42 20.75 9.72 15.85
N ALA A 43 21.57 10.05 14.87
CA ALA A 43 21.84 9.22 13.71
C ALA A 43 22.90 8.14 14.04
N SER A 44 22.50 6.89 13.83
CA SER A 44 23.32 5.67 13.90
C SER A 44 22.81 4.67 12.86
N ALA A 45 23.57 3.62 12.58
CA ALA A 45 23.18 2.54 11.67
C ALA A 45 21.87 1.88 12.14
N HIS A 46 21.70 1.72 13.46
CA HIS A 46 20.48 1.17 14.04
C HIS A 46 19.28 2.10 13.86
N ALA A 47 19.47 3.41 14.07
CA ALA A 47 18.41 4.39 13.87
C ALA A 47 17.97 4.47 12.40
N PHE A 48 18.92 4.44 11.46
CA PHE A 48 18.64 4.46 10.03
C PHE A 48 17.99 3.18 9.51
N ALA A 49 18.16 2.04 10.18
CA ALA A 49 17.48 0.80 9.85
C ALA A 49 16.03 0.75 10.40
N SER A 50 15.66 1.63 11.34
CA SER A 50 14.36 1.60 12.01
C SER A 50 13.25 2.26 11.19
N LYS A 51 12.18 1.49 10.91
CA LYS A 51 10.97 2.00 10.24
C LYS A 51 10.23 3.04 11.07
N ASN A 52 10.27 2.95 12.40
CA ASN A 52 9.61 3.91 13.29
C ASN A 52 10.33 5.25 13.26
N VAL A 53 11.66 5.24 13.31
CA VAL A 53 12.49 6.44 13.16
C VAL A 53 12.25 7.11 11.80
N ALA A 54 12.12 6.32 10.73
CA ALA A 54 11.78 6.84 9.39
C ALA A 54 10.45 7.62 9.41
N ARG A 55 9.43 7.07 10.08
CA ARG A 55 8.10 7.66 10.19
C ARG A 55 8.11 8.92 11.06
N GLU A 56 8.81 8.90 12.20
CA GLU A 56 8.94 10.05 13.09
C GLU A 56 9.68 11.22 12.40
N LEU A 57 10.74 10.94 11.65
CA LEU A 57 11.44 11.94 10.84
C LEU A 57 10.56 12.50 9.71
N ALA A 58 9.80 11.64 9.04
CA ALA A 58 8.85 12.08 8.02
C ALA A 58 7.78 12.99 8.64
N LEU A 59 7.19 12.59 9.76
CA LEU A 59 6.18 13.38 10.47
C LEU A 59 6.71 14.74 10.95
N ALA A 60 7.94 14.76 11.52
CA ALA A 60 8.60 16.00 11.91
C ALA A 60 8.84 16.92 10.69
N SER A 61 9.34 16.36 9.59
CA SER A 61 9.60 17.12 8.37
C SER A 61 8.31 17.66 7.73
N GLU A 62 7.25 16.85 7.69
CA GLU A 62 5.94 17.24 7.12
C GLU A 62 5.23 18.29 7.99
N SER A 63 5.47 18.27 9.29
CA SER A 63 4.91 19.23 10.26
C SER A 63 5.77 20.50 10.42
N ASP A 64 6.73 20.73 9.52
CA ASP A 64 7.69 21.85 9.55
C ASP A 64 8.40 22.01 10.91
N LYS A 65 8.72 20.87 11.55
CA LYS A 65 9.48 20.85 12.79
C LYS A 65 10.96 21.04 12.48
N ASN A 66 11.63 21.84 13.30
CA ASN A 66 13.08 21.92 13.28
C ASN A 66 13.66 20.56 13.67
N ILE A 67 14.45 19.95 12.80
CA ILE A 67 15.17 18.71 13.08
C ILE A 67 16.65 19.06 13.28
N LEU A 68 17.24 18.60 14.39
CA LEU A 68 18.67 18.67 14.66
C LEU A 68 19.28 17.27 14.58
N PRO A 69 19.93 16.91 13.45
CA PRO A 69 20.60 15.63 13.30
C PRO A 69 21.94 15.64 14.03
N VAL A 70 22.20 14.58 14.81
CA VAL A 70 23.42 14.36 15.58
C VAL A 70 23.98 12.99 15.22
N PHE A 71 25.05 12.95 14.43
CA PHE A 71 25.69 11.71 13.99
C PHE A 71 26.59 11.16 15.08
N LEU A 72 26.21 10.02 15.64
CA LEU A 72 26.97 9.33 16.68
C LEU A 72 28.12 8.49 16.10
N GLU A 73 28.02 8.13 14.83
CA GLU A 73 29.00 7.35 14.07
C GLU A 73 28.95 7.75 12.60
N GLN A 74 29.98 7.40 11.82
CA GLN A 74 29.98 7.65 10.39
C GLN A 74 29.09 6.65 9.66
N VAL A 75 27.92 7.12 9.23
CA VAL A 75 26.91 6.32 8.54
C VAL A 75 26.31 7.08 7.37
N ASN A 76 26.09 6.36 6.27
CA ASN A 76 25.44 6.92 5.09
C ASN A 76 23.94 7.05 5.33
N ILE A 77 23.38 8.23 5.01
CA ILE A 77 21.94 8.46 5.11
C ILE A 77 21.22 7.57 4.07
N PRO A 78 20.28 6.71 4.48
CA PRO A 78 19.55 5.85 3.55
C PRO A 78 18.62 6.68 2.66
N ALA A 79 18.33 6.18 1.45
CA ALA A 79 17.45 6.86 0.49
C ALA A 79 16.08 7.22 1.08
N SER A 80 15.55 6.40 1.99
CA SER A 80 14.27 6.60 2.68
C SER A 80 14.23 7.81 3.61
N MET A 81 15.38 8.31 4.08
CA MET A 81 15.47 9.45 5.00
C MET A 81 16.24 10.64 4.41
N LYS A 82 16.74 10.49 3.16
CA LYS A 82 17.57 11.48 2.50
C LYS A 82 16.84 12.79 2.28
N TYR A 83 15.54 12.73 1.99
CA TYR A 83 14.72 13.92 1.77
C TYR A 83 14.51 14.71 3.08
N GLN A 84 14.15 14.03 4.17
CA GLN A 84 13.88 14.64 5.48
C GLN A 84 15.13 15.31 6.09
N LEU A 85 16.32 14.85 5.70
CA LEU A 85 17.60 15.37 6.20
C LEU A 85 18.35 16.22 5.16
N ALA A 86 17.80 16.40 3.95
CA ALA A 86 18.44 17.17 2.89
C ALA A 86 18.54 18.65 3.27
N GLY A 87 19.73 19.24 3.13
CA GLY A 87 19.96 20.65 3.43
C GLY A 87 19.99 21.01 4.91
N ILE A 88 19.82 20.03 5.82
CA ILE A 88 19.90 20.26 7.27
C ILE A 88 21.36 20.14 7.73
N GLN A 89 21.85 21.17 8.44
CA GLN A 89 23.17 21.11 9.08
C GLN A 89 23.14 20.15 10.27
N HIS A 90 24.15 19.29 10.37
CA HIS A 90 24.23 18.24 11.39
C HIS A 90 25.44 18.43 12.30
N LEU A 91 25.36 17.85 13.51
CA LEU A 91 26.49 17.73 14.42
C LEU A 91 27.15 16.36 14.23
N ASP A 92 28.45 16.33 13.95
CA ASP A 92 29.27 15.13 14.10
C ASP A 92 29.72 15.01 15.55
N ALA A 93 29.37 13.90 16.19
CA ALA A 93 29.67 13.59 17.58
C ALA A 93 30.47 12.29 17.73
N SER A 94 31.07 11.79 16.65
CA SER A 94 31.78 10.50 16.62
C SER A 94 33.00 10.44 17.55
N GLN A 95 33.49 11.58 18.03
CA GLN A 95 34.66 11.70 18.93
C GLN A 95 34.38 12.50 20.21
N ASP A 96 33.13 12.93 20.43
CA ASP A 96 32.78 13.81 21.55
C ASP A 96 32.51 13.02 22.83
N SER A 97 32.91 13.57 23.98
CA SER A 97 32.36 13.10 25.25
C SER A 97 30.87 13.51 25.38
N VAL A 98 30.11 12.78 26.20
CA VAL A 98 28.67 13.04 26.40
C VAL A 98 28.40 14.47 26.92
N ASP A 99 29.32 15.04 27.72
CA ASP A 99 29.20 16.39 28.27
C ASP A 99 29.48 17.49 27.24
N GLU A 100 30.48 17.29 26.37
CA GLU A 100 30.77 18.19 25.25
C GLU A 100 29.63 18.19 24.24
N LEU A 101 29.11 17.00 23.90
CA LEU A 101 27.98 16.85 22.99
C LEU A 101 26.71 17.52 23.53
N ALA A 102 26.41 17.36 24.81
CA ALA A 102 25.27 18.03 25.44
C ALA A 102 25.37 19.56 25.32
N SER A 103 26.57 20.11 25.53
CA SER A 103 26.83 21.56 25.43
C SER A 103 26.65 22.07 23.98
N ARG A 104 27.15 21.32 22.99
CA ARG A 104 26.99 21.65 21.55
C ARG A 104 25.55 21.57 21.07
N ILE A 105 24.78 20.58 21.56
CA ILE A 105 23.35 20.46 21.28
C ILE A 105 22.63 21.69 21.84
N VAL A 106 22.87 22.07 23.10
CA VAL A 106 22.26 23.26 23.71
C VAL A 106 22.58 24.53 22.91
N GLN A 107 23.84 24.73 22.52
CA GLN A 107 24.26 25.88 21.71
C GLN A 107 23.53 25.92 20.35
N SER A 108 23.43 24.77 19.68
CA SER A 108 22.74 24.64 18.39
C SER A 108 21.24 24.94 18.52
N LEU A 109 20.61 24.47 19.59
CA LEU A 109 19.19 24.73 19.89
C LEU A 109 18.92 26.20 20.21
N THR A 110 19.86 26.91 20.84
CA THR A 110 19.76 28.37 21.06
C THR A 110 19.82 29.14 19.73
N ASN A 111 20.71 28.74 18.82
CA ASN A 111 20.85 29.39 17.52
C ASN A 111 19.63 29.18 16.61
N LEU A 112 18.99 28.01 16.71
CA LEU A 112 17.73 27.70 16.00
C LEU A 112 16.53 28.57 16.44
N GLN A 113 16.65 29.36 17.51
CA GLN A 113 15.62 30.29 17.99
C GLN A 113 15.84 31.77 17.60
N VAL A 114 16.90 32.12 16.86
CA VAL A 114 17.22 33.51 16.45
C VAL A 114 16.84 33.82 14.98
N GLY A 115 16.29 32.85 14.23
CA GLY A 115 15.87 33.03 12.84
C GLY A 115 14.35 33.10 12.64
N ARG A 116 13.70 34.22 12.94
CA ARG A 116 12.38 34.57 12.38
C ARG A 116 12.45 35.95 11.73
N HIS A 117 11.97 36.01 10.49
CA HIS A 117 11.73 37.20 9.68
C HIS A 117 11.29 38.43 10.50
N GLU A 118 11.99 39.55 10.30
CA GLU A 118 11.52 40.90 10.61
C GLU A 118 10.24 41.22 9.82
N PRO A 119 9.17 41.69 10.49
CA PRO A 119 8.17 42.55 9.87
C PRO A 119 8.56 44.01 10.07
N ALA A 120 8.39 44.79 9.00
CA ALA A 120 8.51 46.23 9.00
C ALA A 120 7.66 46.90 10.10
N SER A 121 8.33 47.84 10.78
CA SER A 121 7.86 49.01 11.53
C SER A 121 6.35 49.19 11.77
N ALA A 122 5.96 49.15 13.05
CA ALA A 122 4.70 49.72 13.54
C ALA A 122 4.82 51.25 13.76
N PRO A 123 3.70 52.00 13.70
CA PRO A 123 3.45 53.12 14.59
C PRO A 123 2.51 52.72 15.72
N GLU A 124 2.63 53.46 16.82
CA GLU A 124 2.27 53.11 18.18
C GLU A 124 0.77 53.09 18.52
N ALA A 125 0.47 52.15 19.43
CA ALA A 125 -0.49 52.16 20.54
C ALA A 125 -1.53 53.30 20.65
N HIS A 126 -2.80 52.90 20.79
CA HIS A 126 -3.66 53.48 21.83
C HIS A 126 -4.59 52.43 22.48
N SER A 127 -4.69 52.61 23.79
CA SER A 127 -5.39 51.83 24.81
C SER A 127 -6.93 51.95 24.68
N SER A 128 -7.67 50.86 24.95
CA SER A 128 -8.72 50.83 25.99
C SER A 128 -9.59 49.54 25.96
N ARG A 129 -10.10 49.24 27.15
CA ARG A 129 -10.90 48.10 27.63
C ARG A 129 -12.21 47.85 26.86
N HIS A 130 -12.69 46.60 26.85
CA HIS A 130 -13.93 46.17 27.52
C HIS A 130 -14.23 44.66 27.29
N LEU A 131 -14.55 43.96 28.39
CA LEU A 131 -15.23 42.65 28.40
C LEU A 131 -16.72 42.88 28.70
N PRO A 132 -17.68 42.19 28.04
CA PRO A 132 -19.06 42.12 28.49
C PRO A 132 -19.31 40.90 29.39
N LYS A 133 -20.21 41.09 30.37
CA LYS A 133 -20.70 40.12 31.36
C LYS A 133 -21.78 39.19 30.79
N GLU A 134 -21.84 38.00 31.37
CA GLU A 134 -22.90 36.99 31.25
C GLU A 134 -24.23 37.44 31.89
N GLU A 135 -25.34 37.01 31.30
CA GLU A 135 -26.70 37.09 31.88
C GLU A 135 -27.31 35.68 32.01
N LYS A 136 -27.90 35.40 33.17
CA LYS A 136 -28.58 34.16 33.54
C LYS A 136 -30.06 34.22 33.15
N VAL A 137 -30.64 33.10 32.72
CA VAL A 137 -32.11 32.91 32.69
C VAL A 137 -32.50 31.60 33.36
N GLU A 138 -33.61 31.71 34.08
CA GLU A 138 -34.13 30.93 35.19
C GLU A 138 -35.04 29.78 34.74
N HIS A 139 -35.15 28.75 35.59
CA HIS A 139 -35.87 27.50 35.36
C HIS A 139 -37.31 27.62 35.91
N ASN A 140 -38.32 27.06 35.22
CA ASN A 140 -39.59 26.74 35.88
C ASN A 140 -40.21 25.44 35.37
N ARG A 141 -40.70 24.63 36.32
CA ARG A 141 -41.24 23.27 36.14
C ARG A 141 -42.73 23.20 36.48
N SER A 142 -43.40 22.25 35.82
CA SER A 142 -44.67 21.58 36.14
C SER A 142 -45.96 22.16 35.54
N LYS A 143 -46.68 21.33 34.75
CA LYS A 143 -47.66 20.37 35.23
C LYS A 143 -47.89 19.24 34.22
N ILE A 144 -47.98 18.03 34.75
CA ILE A 144 -48.42 16.78 34.11
C ILE A 144 -49.88 16.55 34.52
N LEU A 145 -50.60 15.76 33.70
CA LEU A 145 -51.71 14.83 34.04
C LEU A 145 -53.09 15.18 33.47
N SER A 146 -53.38 14.64 32.28
CA SER A 146 -54.67 14.00 31.97
C SER A 146 -54.49 13.02 30.80
N LEU A 147 -54.18 11.78 31.16
CA LEU A 147 -54.28 10.59 30.33
C LEU A 147 -55.36 9.71 30.99
N LEU A 148 -55.88 8.71 30.27
CA LEU A 148 -56.64 7.53 30.77
C LEU A 148 -58.16 7.52 30.54
N ALA A 149 -58.58 7.63 29.27
CA ALA A 149 -59.82 6.96 28.82
C ALA A 149 -59.77 6.49 27.34
N GLY A 150 -58.88 7.02 26.50
CA GLY A 150 -58.84 6.70 25.06
C GLY A 150 -57.92 5.54 24.64
N LEU A 151 -57.03 5.05 25.51
CA LEU A 151 -55.93 4.16 25.08
C LEU A 151 -56.24 2.66 25.14
N ALA A 152 -57.38 2.25 25.70
CA ALA A 152 -57.76 0.84 25.73
C ALA A 152 -58.40 0.36 24.40
N LEU A 153 -58.95 1.26 23.57
CA LEU A 153 -59.64 0.88 22.33
C LEU A 153 -58.72 0.80 21.10
N VAL A 154 -57.61 1.55 21.10
CA VAL A 154 -56.68 1.62 19.96
C VAL A 154 -55.71 0.43 19.94
N GLY A 155 -55.31 -0.07 21.12
CA GLY A 155 -54.39 -1.22 21.23
C GLY A 155 -54.98 -2.54 20.73
N MET A 156 -56.30 -2.72 20.79
CA MET A 156 -56.95 -3.96 20.38
C MET A 156 -57.10 -4.07 18.85
N ILE A 157 -57.20 -2.92 18.16
CA ILE A 157 -57.27 -2.85 16.69
C ILE A 157 -55.87 -3.02 16.07
N TRP A 158 -54.82 -2.54 16.74
CA TRP A 158 -53.43 -2.63 16.25
C TRP A 158 -52.81 -4.04 16.37
N TRP A 159 -53.30 -4.88 17.28
CA TRP A 159 -52.81 -6.26 17.44
C TRP A 159 -53.40 -7.25 16.42
N MET A 160 -54.57 -6.94 15.81
CA MET A 160 -55.27 -7.86 14.90
C MET A 160 -54.92 -7.71 13.42
N MET A 161 -54.27 -6.62 13.00
CA MET A 161 -53.81 -6.43 11.61
C MET A 161 -52.30 -6.52 11.53
N GLY A 162 -51.81 -7.75 11.41
CA GLY A 162 -50.39 -8.04 11.37
C GLY A 162 -49.66 -7.51 10.12
N ARG A 163 -48.34 -7.45 10.34
CA ARG A 163 -47.25 -7.74 9.39
C ARG A 163 -47.02 -6.76 8.25
N GLY A 164 -45.96 -5.97 8.44
CA GLY A 164 -45.04 -5.58 7.39
C GLY A 164 -44.85 -4.07 7.27
N ALA A 165 -43.93 -3.49 8.05
CA ALA A 165 -43.00 -2.42 7.63
C ALA A 165 -42.30 -1.77 8.83
N HIS A 166 -41.00 -1.56 8.64
CA HIS A 166 -40.11 -0.57 9.25
C HIS A 166 -40.28 -0.16 10.72
N VAL A 167 -39.32 -0.62 11.52
CA VAL A 167 -38.86 0.11 12.70
C VAL A 167 -38.02 1.31 12.20
N PRO A 168 -38.36 2.57 12.53
CA PRO A 168 -37.46 3.69 12.27
C PRO A 168 -36.33 3.64 13.30
N GLY A 169 -35.16 3.19 12.85
CA GLY A 169 -33.93 3.32 13.60
C GLY A 169 -33.51 4.79 13.65
N ASN A 170 -33.51 5.37 14.85
CA ASN A 170 -32.72 6.57 15.13
C ASN A 170 -31.24 6.24 14.91
N ALA A 171 -30.73 6.60 13.74
CA ALA A 171 -29.31 6.78 13.50
C ALA A 171 -29.17 8.03 12.62
N SER A 172 -29.04 9.19 13.25
CA SER A 172 -28.44 10.35 12.62
C SER A 172 -26.91 10.12 12.54
N SER A 173 -26.49 9.15 11.72
CA SER A 173 -25.14 9.10 11.19
C SER A 173 -25.17 9.84 9.86
N SER A 174 -24.35 10.88 9.71
CA SER A 174 -24.05 11.45 8.40
C SER A 174 -23.79 10.31 7.39
N PRO A 175 -24.26 10.41 6.14
CA PRO A 175 -24.05 9.36 5.16
C PRO A 175 -22.56 9.05 5.08
N GLU A 176 -22.22 7.78 5.30
CA GLU A 176 -20.83 7.33 5.26
C GLU A 176 -20.29 7.54 3.85
N VAL A 177 -19.13 8.20 3.74
CA VAL A 177 -18.51 8.50 2.45
C VAL A 177 -18.03 7.19 1.82
N ALA A 178 -18.36 6.97 0.54
CA ALA A 178 -18.07 5.69 -0.11
C ALA A 178 -16.60 5.60 -0.53
N LEU A 179 -15.90 4.55 -0.07
CA LEU A 179 -14.49 4.32 -0.38
C LEU A 179 -14.25 3.90 -1.83
N ASN A 180 -15.24 3.29 -2.48
CA ASN A 180 -15.13 2.92 -3.89
C ASN A 180 -15.40 4.08 -4.86
N LYS A 181 -15.63 5.32 -4.40
CA LYS A 181 -15.90 6.45 -5.30
C LYS A 181 -14.70 7.38 -5.39
N VAL A 182 -14.33 7.71 -6.63
CA VAL A 182 -13.24 8.64 -6.95
C VAL A 182 -13.77 9.75 -7.85
N VAL A 183 -13.65 11.00 -7.41
CA VAL A 183 -13.94 12.16 -8.25
C VAL A 183 -12.70 12.53 -9.04
N VAL A 184 -12.79 12.60 -10.37
CA VAL A 184 -11.67 13.04 -11.21
C VAL A 184 -11.90 14.48 -11.63
N VAL A 185 -10.94 15.33 -11.30
CA VAL A 185 -10.94 16.76 -11.62
C VAL A 185 -9.68 17.14 -12.37
N THR A 186 -9.76 18.29 -13.03
CA THR A 186 -8.61 18.98 -13.58
C THR A 186 -8.63 20.44 -13.13
N GLN A 187 -7.74 21.27 -13.65
CA GLN A 187 -7.63 22.67 -13.28
C GLN A 187 -8.08 23.61 -14.40
N TYR A 188 -8.51 24.81 -14.02
CA TYR A 188 -8.69 25.91 -14.97
C TYR A 188 -7.33 26.37 -15.51
N GLU A 189 -7.30 26.73 -16.79
CA GLU A 189 -6.19 27.45 -17.41
C GLU A 189 -6.36 28.97 -17.28
N ASP A 190 -7.62 29.44 -17.36
CA ASP A 190 -8.02 30.82 -17.14
C ASP A 190 -9.10 30.85 -16.04
N GLU A 191 -8.72 31.35 -14.87
CA GLU A 191 -9.61 31.40 -13.70
C GLU A 191 -10.78 32.36 -13.88
N GLU A 192 -10.57 33.51 -14.55
CA GLU A 192 -11.61 34.51 -14.77
C GLU A 192 -12.71 33.96 -15.69
N ARG A 193 -12.29 33.25 -16.74
CA ARG A 193 -13.21 32.62 -17.71
C ARG A 193 -13.67 31.23 -17.29
N ARG A 194 -13.10 30.66 -16.21
CA ARG A 194 -13.28 29.26 -15.80
C ARG A 194 -13.10 28.30 -16.98
N ALA A 195 -12.10 28.58 -17.82
CA ALA A 195 -11.82 27.77 -19.00
C ALA A 195 -10.82 26.66 -18.67
N VAL A 196 -11.06 25.46 -19.18
CA VAL A 196 -10.13 24.32 -19.11
C VAL A 196 -9.55 24.13 -20.52
N SER A 197 -8.23 23.99 -20.62
CA SER A 197 -7.53 23.74 -21.88
C SER A 197 -7.89 22.38 -22.48
N ASP A 198 -7.77 22.25 -23.80
CA ASP A 198 -8.07 20.98 -24.50
C ASP A 198 -7.19 19.84 -24.00
N GLN A 199 -5.91 20.10 -23.76
CA GLN A 199 -4.97 19.13 -23.18
C GLN A 199 -5.43 18.60 -21.81
N ASN A 200 -5.93 19.48 -20.94
CA ASN A 200 -6.43 19.08 -19.61
C ASN A 200 -7.75 18.31 -19.70
N ARG A 201 -8.61 18.63 -20.68
CA ARG A 201 -9.83 17.85 -20.95
C ARG A 201 -9.49 16.45 -21.43
N GLU A 202 -8.62 16.35 -22.43
CA GLU A 202 -8.17 15.08 -23.01
C GLU A 202 -7.48 14.20 -21.95
N LEU A 203 -6.56 14.77 -21.17
CA LEU A 203 -5.92 14.08 -20.04
C LEU A 203 -6.95 13.53 -19.06
N ARG A 204 -7.90 14.35 -18.61
CA ARG A 204 -8.94 13.93 -17.67
C ARG A 204 -9.82 12.82 -18.25
N GLU A 205 -10.28 12.96 -19.49
CA GLU A 205 -11.13 11.98 -20.17
C GLU A 205 -10.40 10.65 -20.37
N SER A 206 -9.13 10.69 -20.80
CA SER A 206 -8.29 9.50 -20.97
C SER A 206 -8.04 8.77 -19.65
N VAL A 207 -7.73 9.49 -18.57
CA VAL A 207 -7.60 8.92 -17.21
C VAL A 207 -8.92 8.31 -16.75
N MET A 208 -10.05 9.01 -16.91
CA MET A 208 -11.36 8.50 -16.51
C MET A 208 -11.74 7.23 -17.26
N SER A 209 -11.50 7.19 -18.58
CA SER A 209 -11.75 6.02 -19.43
C SER A 209 -10.97 4.79 -18.92
N LYS A 210 -9.70 4.98 -18.58
CA LYS A 210 -8.84 3.90 -18.06
C LYS A 210 -9.22 3.48 -16.64
N LEU A 211 -9.49 4.44 -15.75
CA LEU A 211 -9.99 4.16 -14.40
C LEU A 211 -11.32 3.39 -14.43
N GLY A 212 -12.18 3.64 -15.42
CA GLY A 212 -13.43 2.91 -15.60
C GLY A 212 -13.27 1.40 -15.85
N LYS A 213 -12.06 0.94 -16.23
CA LYS A 213 -11.73 -0.49 -16.35
C LYS A 213 -11.38 -1.14 -15.00
N PHE A 214 -11.13 -0.36 -13.95
CA PHE A 214 -10.90 -0.85 -12.59
C PHE A 214 -12.25 -0.94 -11.87
N ARG A 215 -12.85 -2.13 -11.91
CA ARG A 215 -14.24 -2.37 -11.46
C ARG A 215 -14.46 -2.26 -9.94
N ASP A 216 -13.37 -2.15 -9.16
CA ASP A 216 -13.41 -1.88 -7.72
C ASP A 216 -13.72 -0.41 -7.39
N ILE A 217 -13.66 0.50 -8.37
CA ILE A 217 -13.97 1.91 -8.19
C ILE A 217 -15.05 2.41 -9.15
N SER A 218 -15.79 3.40 -8.70
CA SER A 218 -16.73 4.22 -9.45
C SER A 218 -16.12 5.59 -9.70
N VAL A 219 -15.91 5.91 -10.98
CA VAL A 219 -15.29 7.16 -11.42
C VAL A 219 -16.37 8.22 -11.64
N ILE A 220 -16.21 9.38 -11.02
CA ILE A 220 -17.16 10.49 -11.09
C ILE A 220 -16.46 11.69 -11.73
N LEU A 221 -17.10 12.32 -12.71
CA LEU A 221 -16.62 13.59 -13.24
C LEU A 221 -16.84 14.70 -12.20
N GLY A 222 -15.77 15.40 -11.83
CA GLY A 222 -15.85 16.62 -11.06
C GLY A 222 -15.60 17.86 -11.92
N ASP A 223 -16.17 18.98 -11.46
CA ASP A 223 -15.87 20.28 -12.04
C ASP A 223 -14.39 20.63 -11.87
N ALA A 224 -13.85 21.41 -12.80
CA ALA A 224 -12.47 21.85 -12.68
C ALA A 224 -12.30 22.78 -11.48
N LEU A 225 -11.11 22.76 -10.90
CA LEU A 225 -10.73 23.56 -9.74
C LEU A 225 -9.71 24.63 -10.12
N SER A 226 -9.59 25.66 -9.30
CA SER A 226 -8.48 26.62 -9.40
C SER A 226 -7.14 25.88 -9.18
N PRO A 227 -6.06 26.23 -9.92
CA PRO A 227 -4.71 25.77 -9.60
C PRO A 227 -4.29 26.06 -8.15
N ASP A 228 -4.85 27.11 -7.54
CA ASP A 228 -4.61 27.56 -6.16
C ASP A 228 -5.71 27.07 -5.18
N ALA A 229 -6.53 26.09 -5.59
CA ALA A 229 -7.61 25.55 -4.77
C ALA A 229 -7.08 25.00 -3.43
N SER A 230 -7.69 25.44 -2.34
CA SER A 230 -7.42 24.95 -0.99
C SER A 230 -7.93 23.52 -0.79
N THR A 231 -7.42 22.82 0.22
CA THR A 231 -7.91 21.50 0.65
C THR A 231 -9.39 21.51 1.02
N ASP A 232 -9.94 22.65 1.46
CA ASP A 232 -11.38 22.80 1.72
C ASP A 232 -12.23 22.72 0.44
N SER A 233 -11.69 23.14 -0.71
CA SER A 233 -12.37 22.99 -2.00
C SER A 233 -12.50 21.53 -2.40
N PHE A 234 -11.44 20.75 -2.20
CA PHE A 234 -11.45 19.30 -2.39
C PHE A 234 -12.39 18.61 -1.39
N ALA A 235 -12.37 19.02 -0.12
CA ALA A 235 -13.28 18.49 0.90
C ALA A 235 -14.76 18.79 0.57
N ALA A 236 -15.07 20.00 0.09
CA ALA A 236 -16.42 20.34 -0.37
C ALA A 236 -16.89 19.43 -1.52
N LEU A 237 -16.00 19.16 -2.47
CA LEU A 237 -16.29 18.27 -3.60
C LEU A 237 -16.54 16.82 -3.17
N THR A 238 -15.72 16.28 -2.25
CA THR A 238 -15.94 14.92 -1.70
C THR A 238 -17.30 14.79 -1.01
N LYS A 239 -17.71 15.82 -0.26
CA LYS A 239 -19.02 15.89 0.39
C LYS A 239 -20.17 15.97 -0.62
N GLU A 240 -20.02 16.80 -1.65
CA GLU A 240 -21.03 16.95 -2.72
C GLU A 240 -21.23 15.65 -3.49
N LYS A 241 -20.14 14.98 -3.89
CA LYS A 241 -20.18 13.75 -4.69
C LYS A 241 -20.30 12.47 -3.85
N GLN A 242 -20.31 12.58 -2.52
CA GLN A 242 -20.31 11.45 -1.57
C GLN A 242 -19.20 10.43 -1.87
N ALA A 243 -17.99 10.93 -2.13
CA ALA A 243 -16.84 10.15 -2.57
C ALA A 243 -15.66 10.37 -1.63
N ALA A 244 -14.94 9.30 -1.26
CA ALA A 244 -13.83 9.42 -0.33
C ALA A 244 -12.64 10.15 -0.95
N PHE A 245 -12.45 9.95 -2.26
CA PHE A 245 -11.24 10.37 -2.95
C PHE A 245 -11.51 11.38 -4.05
N VAL A 246 -10.55 12.28 -4.25
CA VAL A 246 -10.43 13.11 -5.46
C VAL A 246 -9.09 12.85 -6.12
N LEU A 247 -9.11 12.49 -7.41
CA LEU A 247 -7.93 12.53 -8.26
C LEU A 247 -7.91 13.86 -9.02
N HIS A 248 -6.90 14.68 -8.74
CA HIS A 248 -6.62 15.89 -9.50
C HIS A 248 -5.53 15.61 -10.54
N VAL A 249 -5.86 15.76 -11.83
CA VAL A 249 -4.91 15.63 -12.94
C VAL A 249 -4.73 16.95 -13.66
N SER A 250 -3.49 17.31 -13.98
CA SER A 250 -3.22 18.48 -14.78
C SER A 250 -2.00 18.35 -15.67
N HIS A 251 -2.06 19.04 -16.80
CA HIS A 251 -0.96 19.30 -17.71
C HIS A 251 -0.53 20.76 -17.51
N GLY A 252 0.73 20.96 -17.07
CA GLY A 252 1.26 22.28 -16.78
C GLY A 252 1.76 22.99 -18.04
N SER A 253 1.14 24.11 -18.41
CA SER A 253 1.46 24.92 -19.59
C SER A 253 2.90 25.45 -19.66
N ALA A 254 3.59 25.53 -18.52
CA ALA A 254 4.98 26.02 -18.45
C ALA A 254 6.03 24.93 -18.25
N SER A 255 5.64 23.73 -17.82
CA SER A 255 6.59 22.67 -17.43
C SER A 255 6.64 21.48 -18.37
N GLU A 256 5.71 21.36 -19.32
CA GLU A 256 5.58 20.18 -20.19
C GLU A 256 5.54 18.88 -19.37
N LYS A 257 4.78 18.87 -18.28
CA LYS A 257 4.69 17.75 -17.34
C LYS A 257 3.24 17.48 -16.97
N ILE A 258 2.90 16.20 -16.89
CA ILE A 258 1.63 15.72 -16.37
C ILE A 258 1.79 15.49 -14.86
N ARG A 259 0.87 16.05 -14.07
CA ARG A 259 0.81 15.83 -12.63
C ARG A 259 -0.50 15.18 -12.24
N ALA A 260 -0.43 14.25 -11.30
CA ALA A 260 -1.58 13.62 -10.67
C ALA A 260 -1.42 13.69 -9.14
N LYS A 261 -2.49 14.04 -8.42
CA LYS A 261 -2.53 14.06 -6.95
C LYS A 261 -3.82 13.42 -6.46
N ALA A 262 -3.74 12.60 -5.43
CA ALA A 262 -4.91 11.98 -4.80
C ALA A 262 -5.17 12.59 -3.42
N PHE A 263 -6.36 13.12 -3.23
CA PHE A 263 -6.87 13.71 -1.99
C PHE A 263 -7.85 12.75 -1.31
N GLU A 264 -7.83 12.74 0.01
CA GLU A 264 -8.71 11.94 0.87
C GLU A 264 -9.53 12.85 1.82
N SER A 265 -10.82 12.53 1.96
CA SER A 265 -11.86 13.33 2.64
C SER A 265 -11.77 13.38 4.18
N LYS A 266 -11.44 12.28 4.86
CA LYS A 266 -11.40 12.15 6.34
C LYS A 266 -10.25 12.95 6.94
N GLN A 267 -9.05 12.79 6.38
CA GLN A 267 -7.84 13.49 6.83
C GLN A 267 -7.64 14.84 6.13
N LYS A 268 -8.45 15.13 5.10
CA LYS A 268 -8.37 16.34 4.27
C LYS A 268 -6.96 16.59 3.72
N THR A 269 -6.30 15.53 3.28
CA THR A 269 -4.89 15.58 2.86
C THR A 269 -4.68 14.95 1.49
N PHE A 270 -3.64 15.40 0.80
CA PHE A 270 -3.11 14.69 -0.36
C PHE A 270 -2.18 13.59 0.11
N PHE A 271 -2.60 12.34 -0.04
CA PHE A 271 -1.83 11.18 0.42
C PHE A 271 -0.92 10.60 -0.67
N TRP A 272 -1.07 11.05 -1.91
CA TRP A 272 -0.24 10.60 -3.03
C TRP A 272 -0.09 11.68 -4.12
N SER A 273 1.07 11.67 -4.76
CA SER A 273 1.34 12.45 -5.97
C SER A 273 2.24 11.69 -6.96
N LEU A 274 2.13 12.07 -8.22
CA LEU A 274 2.95 11.60 -9.32
C LEU A 274 3.17 12.74 -10.32
N GLU A 275 4.40 12.85 -10.81
CA GLU A 275 4.77 13.74 -11.90
C GLU A 275 5.42 12.89 -13.00
N LEU A 276 4.99 13.09 -14.24
CA LEU A 276 5.47 12.38 -15.43
C LEU A 276 5.94 13.39 -16.48
N PRO A 277 7.01 13.08 -17.23
CA PRO A 277 7.41 13.88 -18.39
C PRO A 277 6.32 13.84 -19.47
N SER A 278 6.13 14.94 -20.21
CA SER A 278 5.37 14.92 -21.47
C SER A 278 6.31 14.72 -22.67
N GLU A 279 5.73 14.53 -23.86
CA GLU A 279 6.42 14.19 -25.13
C GLU A 279 7.53 15.17 -25.55
N ASP A 280 7.60 16.37 -24.97
CA ASP A 280 8.41 17.49 -25.45
C ASP A 280 9.73 17.73 -24.69
N GLN A 281 10.10 16.91 -23.69
CA GLN A 281 11.39 17.04 -23.01
C GLN A 281 12.54 16.28 -23.73
N PRO A 282 13.69 16.95 -24.00
CA PRO A 282 14.90 16.27 -24.43
C PRO A 282 15.55 15.50 -23.26
N ASP A 283 16.16 14.35 -23.55
CA ASP A 283 16.93 13.49 -22.63
C ASP A 283 16.18 12.72 -21.53
N THR A 284 14.84 12.73 -21.53
CA THR A 284 14.01 11.82 -20.71
C THR A 284 13.31 10.76 -21.57
N GLU A 285 12.94 9.62 -20.98
CA GLU A 285 12.07 8.65 -21.67
C GLU A 285 10.74 9.36 -21.98
N LYS A 286 10.49 9.60 -23.28
CA LYS A 286 9.25 10.22 -23.74
C LYS A 286 8.11 9.25 -23.51
N LEU A 287 7.18 9.64 -22.65
CA LEU A 287 5.95 8.89 -22.42
C LEU A 287 4.84 9.54 -23.22
N SER A 288 4.13 8.73 -23.99
CA SER A 288 2.90 9.19 -24.65
C SER A 288 1.84 9.59 -23.62
N LEU A 289 0.87 10.42 -24.01
CA LEU A 289 -0.29 10.70 -23.17
C LEU A 289 -0.98 9.40 -22.73
N ASP A 290 -1.10 8.44 -23.65
CA ASP A 290 -1.65 7.12 -23.36
C ASP A 290 -0.87 6.41 -22.24
N GLU A 291 0.45 6.29 -22.35
CA GLU A 291 1.25 5.67 -21.29
C GLU A 291 1.14 6.41 -19.96
N CYS A 292 1.11 7.75 -19.98
CA CYS A 292 0.95 8.54 -18.76
C CYS A 292 -0.37 8.25 -18.06
N THR A 293 -1.48 8.22 -18.80
CA THR A 293 -2.79 7.94 -18.21
C THR A 293 -2.92 6.49 -17.76
N SER A 294 -2.23 5.54 -18.41
CA SER A 294 -2.13 4.15 -17.93
C SER A 294 -1.38 4.06 -16.61
N ILE A 295 -0.21 4.71 -16.48
CA ILE A 295 0.57 4.74 -15.24
C ILE A 295 -0.22 5.38 -14.11
N ILE A 296 -0.88 6.53 -14.36
CA ILE A 296 -1.71 7.21 -13.35
C ILE A 296 -2.83 6.29 -12.87
N SER A 297 -3.55 5.66 -13.80
CA SER A 297 -4.72 4.81 -13.48
C SER A 297 -4.30 3.57 -12.69
N ALA A 298 -3.23 2.90 -13.12
CA ALA A 298 -2.67 1.72 -12.46
C ALA A 298 -2.17 2.05 -11.04
N ASN A 299 -1.45 3.17 -10.88
CA ASN A 299 -0.96 3.60 -9.58
C ASN A 299 -2.09 3.95 -8.61
N LEU A 300 -3.18 4.52 -9.11
CA LEU A 300 -4.30 4.91 -8.26
C LEU A 300 -5.14 3.70 -7.84
N ALA A 301 -5.56 2.88 -8.81
CA ALA A 301 -6.67 1.95 -8.67
C ALA A 301 -6.30 0.47 -8.89
N GLY A 302 -5.05 0.17 -9.28
CA GLY A 302 -4.61 -1.21 -9.50
C GLY A 302 -4.71 -2.09 -8.25
N TYR A 303 -4.43 -3.39 -8.40
CA TYR A 303 -4.54 -4.36 -7.31
C TYR A 303 -3.85 -3.89 -6.00
N ASP A 304 -2.64 -3.33 -6.13
CA ASP A 304 -1.84 -2.69 -5.07
C ASP A 304 -1.77 -1.16 -5.20
N GLY A 305 -2.75 -0.56 -5.87
CA GLY A 305 -2.82 0.89 -6.08
C GLY A 305 -2.93 1.66 -4.77
N VAL A 306 -2.70 2.97 -4.83
CA VAL A 306 -2.62 3.79 -3.62
C VAL A 306 -3.94 3.91 -2.87
N ILE A 307 -5.09 3.77 -3.55
CA ILE A 307 -6.39 3.68 -2.88
C ILE A 307 -6.44 2.40 -2.03
N HIS A 308 -6.06 1.25 -2.59
CA HIS A 308 -6.02 -0.01 -1.84
C HIS A 308 -5.09 0.11 -0.62
N GLN A 309 -3.89 0.65 -0.80
CA GLN A 309 -2.91 0.83 0.28
C GLN A 309 -3.42 1.80 1.36
N TRP A 310 -4.13 2.86 0.96
CA TRP A 310 -4.78 3.76 1.91
C TRP A 310 -5.89 3.04 2.68
N THR A 311 -6.78 2.32 2.00
CA THR A 311 -7.90 1.59 2.62
C THR A 311 -7.40 0.51 3.59
N TYR A 312 -6.31 -0.18 3.25
CA TYR A 312 -5.66 -1.11 4.16
C TYR A 312 -5.19 -0.41 5.45
N ARG A 313 -4.45 0.71 5.33
CA ARG A 313 -3.97 1.48 6.49
C ARG A 313 -5.11 2.08 7.32
N ASP A 314 -6.20 2.49 6.68
CA ASP A 314 -7.38 2.96 7.41
C ASP A 314 -8.01 1.82 8.21
N ALA A 315 -8.08 0.61 7.64
CA ALA A 315 -8.58 -0.59 8.34
C ALA A 315 -7.73 -0.93 9.59
N GLU A 316 -6.42 -0.72 9.56
CA GLU A 316 -5.53 -1.01 10.72
C GLU A 316 -5.88 -0.20 11.97
N VAL A 317 -6.46 0.99 11.80
CA VAL A 317 -6.78 1.91 12.91
C VAL A 317 -8.29 2.07 13.15
N LEU A 318 -9.12 1.76 12.15
CA LEU A 318 -10.56 1.89 12.22
C LEU A 318 -11.18 0.67 12.92
N PRO A 319 -12.05 0.84 13.94
CA PRO A 319 -12.74 -0.29 14.56
C PRO A 319 -13.59 -1.07 13.54
N VAL A 320 -13.48 -2.41 13.54
CA VAL A 320 -14.12 -3.31 12.56
C VAL A 320 -15.63 -3.06 12.34
N LYS A 321 -16.35 -2.59 13.37
CA LYS A 321 -17.78 -2.24 13.25
C LYS A 321 -18.08 -1.09 12.27
N HIS A 322 -17.06 -0.34 11.85
CA HIS A 322 -17.14 0.76 10.88
C HIS A 322 -16.53 0.39 9.52
N TRP A 323 -16.14 -0.88 9.32
CA TRP A 323 -15.56 -1.29 8.06
C TRP A 323 -16.63 -1.45 6.97
N GLN A 324 -16.43 -0.75 5.86
CA GLN A 324 -17.04 -1.06 4.55
C GLN A 324 -16.43 -2.33 3.92
N VAL A 325 -17.07 -2.85 2.87
CA VAL A 325 -16.63 -4.06 2.13
C VAL A 325 -15.19 -3.91 1.63
N GLU A 326 -14.81 -2.71 1.21
CA GLU A 326 -13.49 -2.37 0.69
C GLU A 326 -12.39 -2.58 1.73
N HIS A 327 -12.65 -2.35 3.03
CA HIS A 327 -11.69 -2.64 4.09
C HIS A 327 -11.45 -4.15 4.24
N PHE A 328 -12.52 -4.95 4.24
CA PHE A 328 -12.40 -6.40 4.33
C PHE A 328 -11.64 -6.98 3.13
N VAL A 329 -11.94 -6.50 1.92
CA VAL A 329 -11.20 -6.88 0.71
C VAL A 329 -9.74 -6.44 0.81
N ALA A 330 -9.47 -5.22 1.27
CA ALA A 330 -8.10 -4.71 1.39
C ALA A 330 -7.26 -5.51 2.41
N MET A 331 -7.83 -5.86 3.56
CA MET A 331 -7.18 -6.69 4.57
C MET A 331 -6.87 -8.09 4.04
N ALA A 332 -7.76 -8.69 3.27
CA ALA A 332 -7.54 -10.00 2.69
C ALA A 332 -6.44 -10.04 1.62
N LYS A 333 -6.31 -8.97 0.82
CA LYS A 333 -5.26 -8.86 -0.21
C LYS A 333 -3.84 -8.88 0.39
N GLN A 334 -3.69 -8.56 1.69
CA GLN A 334 -2.38 -8.58 2.37
C GLN A 334 -1.73 -9.96 2.46
N ILE A 335 -2.45 -11.04 2.16
CA ILE A 335 -1.85 -12.38 2.08
C ILE A 335 -0.64 -12.43 1.13
N TRP A 336 -0.62 -11.59 0.09
CA TRP A 336 0.48 -11.53 -0.87
C TRP A 336 1.73 -10.82 -0.35
N GLU A 337 1.58 -9.98 0.68
CA GLU A 337 2.67 -9.26 1.35
C GLU A 337 3.04 -9.89 2.70
N PHE A 338 2.36 -10.98 3.06
CA PHE A 338 2.46 -11.58 4.38
C PHE A 338 3.82 -12.24 4.63
N LYS A 339 4.31 -12.06 5.87
CA LYS A 339 5.52 -12.68 6.39
C LYS A 339 5.19 -13.49 7.64
N GLY A 340 5.35 -14.80 7.58
CA GLY A 340 5.11 -15.68 8.73
C GLY A 340 4.50 -17.02 8.32
N ASP A 341 3.68 -17.59 9.20
CA ASP A 341 2.96 -18.84 8.95
C ASP A 341 1.83 -18.68 7.92
N MET A 342 1.97 -19.35 6.78
CA MET A 342 1.03 -19.27 5.65
C MET A 342 -0.35 -19.81 6.01
N ALA A 343 -0.46 -20.80 6.91
CA ALA A 343 -1.75 -21.36 7.32
C ALA A 343 -2.59 -20.32 8.08
N THR A 344 -1.99 -19.67 9.08
CA THR A 344 -2.62 -18.59 9.85
C THR A 344 -3.03 -17.41 8.98
N ALA A 345 -2.15 -16.98 8.06
CA ALA A 345 -2.45 -15.89 7.13
C ALA A 345 -3.61 -16.23 6.19
N THR A 346 -3.64 -17.47 5.68
CA THR A 346 -4.74 -17.96 4.85
C THR A 346 -6.06 -17.93 5.61
N GLU A 347 -6.09 -18.42 6.85
CA GLU A 347 -7.29 -18.41 7.69
C GLU A 347 -7.79 -16.99 7.97
N THR A 348 -6.88 -16.08 8.31
CA THR A 348 -7.21 -14.67 8.56
C THR A 348 -7.76 -14.00 7.30
N ALA A 349 -7.10 -14.17 6.15
CA ALA A 349 -7.57 -13.60 4.88
C ALA A 349 -8.95 -14.15 4.47
N LEU A 350 -9.18 -15.45 4.65
CA LEU A 350 -10.49 -16.06 4.38
C LEU A 350 -11.58 -15.50 5.30
N SER A 351 -11.27 -15.24 6.58
CA SER A 351 -12.24 -14.65 7.52
C SER A 351 -12.70 -13.26 7.05
N HIS A 352 -11.78 -12.44 6.53
CA HIS A 352 -12.11 -11.12 6.00
C HIS A 352 -12.94 -11.22 4.71
N ILE A 353 -12.55 -12.08 3.76
CA ILE A 353 -13.32 -12.25 2.52
C ILE A 353 -14.70 -12.84 2.77
N GLN A 354 -14.84 -13.74 3.74
CA GLN A 354 -16.14 -14.26 4.14
C GLN A 354 -17.06 -13.12 4.62
N LYS A 355 -16.53 -12.19 5.43
CA LYS A 355 -17.27 -10.99 5.85
C LYS A 355 -17.60 -10.05 4.70
N ALA A 356 -16.67 -9.83 3.77
CA ALA A 356 -16.92 -9.03 2.56
C ALA A 356 -18.09 -9.60 1.73
N ILE A 357 -18.11 -10.92 1.52
CA ILE A 357 -19.16 -11.62 0.76
C ILE A 357 -20.49 -11.62 1.53
N GLU A 358 -20.48 -11.75 2.85
CA GLU A 358 -21.69 -11.63 3.68
C GLU A 358 -22.33 -10.24 3.59
N LEU A 359 -21.51 -9.19 3.61
CA LEU A 359 -21.97 -7.80 3.48
C LEU A 359 -22.46 -7.49 2.06
N GLN A 360 -21.77 -8.00 1.04
CA GLN A 360 -22.13 -7.78 -0.35
C GLN A 360 -21.91 -9.04 -1.19
N PRO A 361 -22.91 -9.94 -1.26
CA PRO A 361 -22.79 -11.22 -1.99
C PRO A 361 -22.46 -11.08 -3.48
N GLY A 362 -22.84 -9.94 -4.08
CA GLY A 362 -22.57 -9.60 -5.48
C GLY A 362 -21.20 -8.96 -5.75
N HIS A 363 -20.32 -8.83 -4.75
CA HIS A 363 -19.01 -8.19 -4.91
C HIS A 363 -18.04 -9.11 -5.67
N SER A 364 -17.95 -8.93 -6.99
CA SER A 364 -17.13 -9.75 -7.91
C SER A 364 -15.69 -9.94 -7.41
N THR A 365 -15.00 -8.86 -7.03
CA THR A 365 -13.62 -8.94 -6.52
C THR A 365 -13.50 -9.74 -5.23
N ALA A 366 -14.51 -9.76 -4.36
CA ALA A 366 -14.41 -10.53 -3.11
C ALA A 366 -14.36 -12.04 -3.41
N HIS A 367 -15.15 -12.49 -4.39
CA HIS A 367 -15.08 -13.87 -4.89
C HIS A 367 -13.76 -14.15 -5.64
N ALA A 368 -13.23 -13.17 -6.37
CA ALA A 368 -11.92 -13.29 -7.01
C ALA A 368 -10.78 -13.44 -6.00
N ILE A 369 -10.78 -12.64 -4.92
CA ILE A 369 -9.78 -12.76 -3.83
C ILE A 369 -9.97 -14.08 -3.09
N LYS A 370 -11.20 -14.55 -2.86
CA LYS A 370 -11.45 -15.90 -2.33
C LYS A 370 -10.76 -16.96 -3.19
N SER A 371 -10.93 -16.88 -4.50
CA SER A 371 -10.27 -17.79 -5.44
C SER A 371 -8.75 -17.75 -5.31
N GLN A 372 -8.17 -16.57 -5.24
CA GLN A 372 -6.73 -16.38 -5.11
C GLN A 372 -6.18 -16.97 -3.81
N ILE A 373 -6.85 -16.74 -2.67
CA ILE A 373 -6.42 -17.29 -1.37
C ILE A 373 -6.43 -18.82 -1.39
N TYR A 374 -7.49 -19.44 -1.91
CA TYR A 374 -7.54 -20.90 -2.06
C TYR A 374 -6.52 -21.42 -3.10
N GLY A 375 -6.32 -20.71 -4.21
CA GLY A 375 -5.28 -21.04 -5.20
C GLY A 375 -3.88 -21.03 -4.60
N ASN A 376 -3.58 -20.05 -3.74
CA ASN A 376 -2.32 -20.00 -3.00
C ASN A 376 -2.20 -21.14 -1.98
N ALA A 377 -3.27 -21.42 -1.23
CA ALA A 377 -3.31 -22.56 -0.31
C ALA A 377 -3.05 -23.91 -1.01
N HIS A 378 -3.57 -24.07 -2.23
CA HIS A 378 -3.27 -25.22 -3.09
C HIS A 378 -1.79 -25.25 -3.51
N THR A 379 -1.26 -24.12 -4.00
CA THR A 379 0.14 -23.97 -4.45
C THR A 379 1.13 -24.38 -3.37
N VAL A 380 0.91 -23.91 -2.13
CA VAL A 380 1.79 -24.20 -0.98
C VAL A 380 1.39 -25.47 -0.22
N LYS A 381 0.44 -26.26 -0.76
CA LYS A 381 -0.01 -27.56 -0.23
C LYS A 381 -0.40 -27.53 1.24
N LEU A 382 -1.16 -26.52 1.66
CA LEU A 382 -1.64 -26.43 3.03
C LEU A 382 -2.57 -27.61 3.36
N ALA A 383 -2.16 -28.47 4.30
CA ALA A 383 -2.87 -29.68 4.67
C ALA A 383 -4.33 -29.45 5.11
N THR A 384 -4.62 -28.27 5.68
CA THR A 384 -5.96 -27.88 6.12
C THR A 384 -6.96 -27.71 4.98
N TYR A 385 -6.49 -27.42 3.76
CA TYR A 385 -7.34 -27.04 2.62
C TYR A 385 -7.25 -28.07 1.49
N THR A 386 -7.73 -29.30 1.74
CA THR A 386 -7.57 -30.45 0.83
C THR A 386 -8.27 -30.31 -0.52
N ASN A 387 -9.36 -29.55 -0.61
CA ASN A 387 -10.09 -29.26 -1.85
C ASN A 387 -9.89 -27.82 -2.35
N ALA A 388 -8.78 -27.18 -1.99
CA ALA A 388 -8.54 -25.76 -2.26
C ALA A 388 -8.70 -25.39 -3.75
N LEU A 389 -8.17 -26.18 -4.68
CA LEU A 389 -8.26 -25.88 -6.12
C LEU A 389 -9.71 -25.90 -6.63
N GLU A 390 -10.54 -26.83 -6.16
CA GLU A 390 -11.96 -26.92 -6.52
C GLU A 390 -12.72 -25.68 -6.03
N VAL A 391 -12.46 -25.26 -4.79
CA VAL A 391 -13.06 -24.05 -4.20
C VAL A 391 -12.58 -22.79 -4.94
N ALA A 392 -11.29 -22.73 -5.29
CA ALA A 392 -10.74 -21.64 -6.08
C ALA A 392 -11.43 -21.53 -7.44
N LYS A 393 -11.58 -22.65 -8.15
CA LYS A 393 -12.32 -22.72 -9.41
C LYS A 393 -13.73 -22.18 -9.29
N ALA A 394 -14.52 -22.69 -8.35
CA ALA A 394 -15.90 -22.24 -8.16
C ALA A 394 -15.97 -20.74 -7.87
N ALA A 395 -15.07 -20.22 -7.03
CA ALA A 395 -15.00 -18.80 -6.69
C ALA A 395 -14.59 -17.92 -7.90
N SER A 396 -13.61 -18.35 -8.71
CA SER A 396 -13.21 -17.60 -9.92
C SER A 396 -14.32 -17.54 -10.97
N ILE A 397 -15.05 -18.63 -11.19
CA ILE A 397 -16.21 -18.66 -12.08
C ILE A 397 -17.27 -17.69 -11.56
N LYS A 398 -17.57 -17.74 -10.24
CA LYS A 398 -18.56 -16.85 -9.64
C LYS A 398 -18.18 -15.38 -9.78
N ALA A 399 -16.90 -15.05 -9.63
CA ALA A 399 -16.41 -13.68 -9.78
C ALA A 399 -16.65 -13.14 -11.20
N VAL A 400 -16.39 -13.94 -12.23
CA VAL A 400 -16.62 -13.58 -13.65
C VAL A 400 -18.12 -13.50 -13.96
N GLU A 401 -18.95 -14.38 -13.40
CA GLU A 401 -20.41 -14.29 -13.54
C GLU A 401 -21.01 -13.00 -12.95
N LEU A 402 -20.42 -12.50 -11.86
CA LEU A 402 -20.88 -11.28 -11.20
C LEU A 402 -20.46 -10.01 -11.95
N ASP A 403 -19.27 -10.01 -12.56
CA ASP A 403 -18.80 -8.94 -13.43
C ASP A 403 -17.78 -9.51 -14.44
N ASP A 404 -18.22 -9.68 -15.68
CA ASP A 404 -17.42 -10.25 -16.76
C ASP A 404 -16.39 -9.27 -17.35
N ARG A 405 -16.37 -8.02 -16.86
CA ARG A 405 -15.37 -6.99 -17.18
C ARG A 405 -14.40 -6.75 -16.02
N ASN A 406 -14.49 -7.52 -14.94
CA ASN A 406 -13.59 -7.36 -13.80
C ASN A 406 -12.23 -8.03 -14.06
N GLY A 407 -11.19 -7.20 -14.22
CA GLY A 407 -9.81 -7.66 -14.40
C GLY A 407 -9.30 -8.59 -13.30
N ILE A 408 -9.71 -8.39 -12.03
CA ILE A 408 -9.29 -9.24 -10.91
C ILE A 408 -9.99 -10.61 -10.96
N ALA A 409 -11.24 -10.65 -11.46
CA ALA A 409 -11.95 -11.91 -11.68
C ALA A 409 -11.30 -12.74 -12.81
N HIS A 410 -10.94 -12.09 -13.93
CA HIS A 410 -10.24 -12.74 -15.05
C HIS A 410 -8.84 -13.20 -14.67
N LEU A 411 -8.10 -12.39 -13.91
CA LEU A 411 -6.82 -12.77 -13.30
C LEU A 411 -6.97 -14.03 -12.46
N ALA A 412 -7.95 -14.08 -11.55
CA ALA A 412 -8.19 -15.24 -10.71
C ALA A 412 -8.55 -16.48 -11.54
N ARG A 413 -9.34 -16.31 -12.60
CA ARG A 413 -9.71 -17.40 -13.50
C ARG A 413 -8.51 -17.92 -14.31
N LEU A 414 -7.65 -17.02 -14.79
CA LEU A 414 -6.41 -17.37 -15.49
C LEU A 414 -5.45 -18.12 -14.58
N TRP A 415 -5.30 -17.65 -13.33
CA TRP A 415 -4.49 -18.34 -12.33
C TRP A 415 -4.96 -19.77 -12.10
N VAL A 416 -6.27 -19.94 -11.88
CA VAL A 416 -6.86 -21.27 -11.68
C VAL A 416 -6.71 -22.14 -12.93
N SER A 417 -6.96 -21.63 -14.13
CA SER A 417 -6.87 -22.44 -15.36
C SER A 417 -5.47 -22.98 -15.60
N MET A 418 -4.41 -22.24 -15.20
CA MET A 418 -3.04 -22.75 -15.24
C MET A 418 -2.84 -23.93 -14.29
N HIS A 419 -3.37 -23.86 -13.05
CA HIS A 419 -3.32 -25.00 -12.12
C HIS A 419 -4.14 -26.20 -12.59
N GLU A 420 -5.27 -25.95 -13.27
CA GLU A 420 -6.08 -27.01 -13.90
C GLU A 420 -5.41 -27.59 -15.16
N ARG A 421 -4.29 -27.02 -15.63
CA ARG A 421 -3.66 -27.31 -16.93
C ARG A 421 -4.61 -27.14 -18.12
N ASP A 422 -5.62 -26.29 -17.98
CA ASP A 422 -6.52 -25.91 -19.06
C ASP A 422 -5.87 -24.76 -19.85
N PHE A 423 -4.89 -25.11 -20.67
CA PHE A 423 -4.11 -24.14 -21.44
C PHE A 423 -4.92 -23.48 -22.55
N PHE A 424 -5.96 -24.15 -23.05
CA PHE A 424 -6.89 -23.58 -24.02
C PHE A 424 -7.71 -22.44 -23.40
N LEU A 425 -8.27 -22.65 -22.20
CA LEU A 425 -8.92 -21.58 -21.47
C LEU A 425 -7.94 -20.46 -21.08
N SER A 426 -6.74 -20.82 -20.64
CA SER A 426 -5.70 -19.86 -20.27
C SER A 426 -5.36 -18.94 -21.45
N GLU A 427 -5.17 -19.50 -22.65
CA GLU A 427 -4.92 -18.75 -23.88
C GLU A 427 -6.10 -17.82 -24.23
N GLN A 428 -7.35 -18.30 -24.12
CA GLN A 428 -8.52 -17.44 -24.34
C GLN A 428 -8.59 -16.26 -23.38
N LEU A 429 -8.28 -16.48 -22.10
CA LEU A 429 -8.29 -15.43 -21.07
C LEU A 429 -7.20 -14.40 -21.33
N VAL A 430 -6.00 -14.84 -21.71
CA VAL A 430 -4.87 -13.96 -22.09
C VAL A 430 -5.24 -13.11 -23.31
N ASN A 431 -5.79 -13.72 -24.36
CA ASN A 431 -6.17 -13.01 -25.59
C ASN A 431 -7.26 -11.96 -25.38
N ARG A 432 -8.09 -12.10 -24.33
CA ARG A 432 -9.14 -11.12 -24.00
C ARG A 432 -8.68 -10.07 -22.97
N ALA A 433 -7.52 -10.24 -22.34
CA ALA A 433 -7.14 -9.44 -21.19
C ALA A 433 -7.00 -7.94 -21.50
N ASP A 434 -6.56 -7.59 -22.71
CA ASP A 434 -6.43 -6.20 -23.15
C ASP A 434 -7.80 -5.49 -23.21
N ASP A 435 -8.84 -6.20 -23.66
CA ASP A 435 -10.22 -5.70 -23.70
C ASP A 435 -10.78 -5.51 -22.29
N ILE A 436 -10.38 -6.37 -21.35
CA ILE A 436 -10.80 -6.31 -19.95
C ILE A 436 -10.12 -5.15 -19.23
N ASN A 437 -8.81 -5.23 -19.02
CA ASN A 437 -8.04 -4.16 -18.39
C ASN A 437 -6.52 -4.28 -18.67
N ALA A 438 -6.09 -3.73 -19.81
CA ALA A 438 -4.67 -3.61 -20.17
C ALA A 438 -3.82 -2.73 -19.22
N ASN A 439 -4.43 -2.10 -18.20
CA ASN A 439 -3.77 -1.21 -17.26
C ASN A 439 -3.61 -1.83 -15.86
N GLU A 440 -4.14 -3.03 -15.60
CA GLU A 440 -4.01 -3.71 -14.30
C GLU A 440 -2.65 -4.41 -14.19
N PRO A 441 -1.69 -3.92 -13.38
CA PRO A 441 -0.36 -4.49 -13.32
C PRO A 441 -0.34 -5.95 -12.87
N PHE A 442 -1.23 -6.35 -11.96
CA PHE A 442 -1.26 -7.73 -11.48
C PHE A 442 -1.67 -8.68 -12.59
N LEU A 443 -2.68 -8.31 -13.39
CA LEU A 443 -3.14 -9.11 -14.53
C LEU A 443 -2.03 -9.21 -15.59
N LEU A 444 -1.37 -8.10 -15.91
CA LEU A 444 -0.23 -8.08 -16.84
C LEU A 444 0.93 -8.99 -16.36
N ALA A 445 1.25 -8.96 -15.07
CA ALA A 445 2.28 -9.83 -14.50
C ALA A 445 1.86 -11.30 -14.53
N THR A 446 0.57 -11.62 -14.31
CA THR A 446 0.05 -12.99 -14.41
C THR A 446 0.07 -13.50 -15.86
N ILE A 447 -0.20 -12.65 -16.85
CA ILE A 447 -0.04 -12.97 -18.27
C ILE A 447 1.43 -13.23 -18.61
N GLY A 448 2.33 -12.38 -18.07
CA GLY A 448 3.78 -12.59 -18.20
C GLY A 448 4.21 -13.95 -17.66
N PHE A 449 3.68 -14.31 -16.49
CA PHE A 449 3.89 -15.62 -15.87
C PHE A 449 3.38 -16.76 -16.75
N TYR A 450 2.15 -16.66 -17.27
CA TYR A 450 1.58 -17.66 -18.19
C TYR A 450 2.50 -17.91 -19.39
N HIS A 451 2.97 -16.86 -20.06
CA HIS A 451 3.81 -17.01 -21.24
C HIS A 451 5.16 -17.66 -20.95
N VAL A 452 5.71 -17.51 -19.74
CA VAL A 452 7.01 -18.09 -19.39
C VAL A 452 6.90 -19.50 -18.81
N PHE A 453 5.84 -19.80 -18.05
CA PHE A 453 5.73 -21.04 -17.28
C PHE A 453 4.70 -22.04 -17.83
N SER A 454 3.88 -21.68 -18.80
CA SER A 454 2.96 -22.62 -19.47
C SER A 454 3.68 -23.60 -20.41
N ASP A 455 2.94 -24.52 -21.02
CA ASP A 455 3.48 -25.47 -22.00
C ASP A 455 3.79 -24.81 -23.35
N ASN A 456 3.14 -23.69 -23.66
CA ASN A 456 3.37 -22.90 -24.87
C ASN A 456 4.22 -21.67 -24.53
N VAL A 457 5.52 -21.89 -24.29
CA VAL A 457 6.43 -20.84 -23.83
C VAL A 457 6.64 -19.76 -24.91
N ASP A 458 6.37 -18.51 -24.56
CA ASP A 458 6.74 -17.31 -25.30
C ASP A 458 7.50 -16.33 -24.38
N LEU A 459 8.82 -16.43 -24.38
CA LEU A 459 9.68 -15.64 -23.49
C LEU A 459 9.59 -14.13 -23.75
N GLU A 460 9.41 -13.70 -25.00
CA GLU A 460 9.41 -12.28 -25.34
C GLU A 460 8.05 -11.64 -24.99
N ALA A 461 6.94 -12.34 -25.24
CA ALA A 461 5.62 -11.91 -24.77
C ALA A 461 5.60 -11.83 -23.24
N GLY A 462 6.17 -12.85 -22.58
CA GLY A 462 6.30 -12.92 -21.12
C GLY A 462 7.09 -11.74 -20.54
N ARG A 463 8.26 -11.44 -21.11
CA ARG A 463 9.09 -10.30 -20.72
C ARG A 463 8.34 -8.98 -20.91
N THR A 464 7.74 -8.79 -22.08
CA THR A 464 7.05 -7.54 -22.45
C THR A 464 5.89 -7.25 -21.49
N ALA A 465 5.08 -8.26 -21.18
CA ALA A 465 3.95 -8.11 -20.26
C ALA A 465 4.40 -7.74 -18.85
N VAL A 466 5.44 -8.39 -18.31
CA VAL A 466 5.90 -8.11 -16.94
C VAL A 466 6.70 -6.80 -16.84
N GLU A 467 7.46 -6.40 -17.86
CA GLU A 467 8.11 -5.09 -17.92
C GLU A 467 7.07 -3.97 -17.91
N LYS A 468 5.96 -4.14 -18.66
CA LYS A 468 4.82 -3.23 -18.63
C LYS A 468 4.16 -3.18 -17.25
N ALA A 469 3.95 -4.34 -16.61
CA ALA A 469 3.43 -4.42 -15.25
C ALA A 469 4.31 -3.66 -14.23
N ILE A 470 5.63 -3.86 -14.30
CA ILE A 470 6.60 -3.18 -13.44
C ILE A 470 6.60 -1.67 -13.70
N ARG A 471 6.54 -1.25 -14.96
CA ARG A 471 6.46 0.18 -15.34
C ARG A 471 5.23 0.85 -14.75
N TYR A 472 4.09 0.16 -14.71
CA TYR A 472 2.82 0.71 -14.24
C TYR A 472 2.65 0.67 -12.72
N ASN A 473 3.47 -0.11 -12.00
CA ASN A 473 3.37 -0.28 -10.56
C ASN A 473 4.59 0.33 -9.84
N LYS A 474 4.36 1.31 -8.94
CA LYS A 474 5.43 1.89 -8.11
C LYS A 474 6.03 0.90 -7.09
N HIS A 475 5.28 -0.14 -6.74
CA HIS A 475 5.65 -1.15 -5.75
C HIS A 475 5.37 -2.56 -6.30
N PRO A 476 6.08 -2.99 -7.37
CA PRO A 476 5.85 -4.30 -7.97
C PRO A 476 6.20 -5.41 -6.97
N GLN A 477 5.31 -6.39 -6.85
CA GLN A 477 5.53 -7.53 -5.98
C GLN A 477 6.74 -8.36 -6.42
N ASN A 478 7.42 -8.99 -5.46
CA ASN A 478 8.66 -9.73 -5.72
C ASN A 478 8.52 -10.84 -6.78
N TRP A 479 7.33 -11.44 -6.91
CA TRP A 479 7.10 -12.51 -7.88
C TRP A 479 7.09 -12.02 -9.33
N TYR A 480 6.87 -10.73 -9.60
CA TYR A 480 6.93 -10.18 -10.97
C TYR A 480 8.34 -10.41 -11.55
N PHE A 481 9.36 -10.20 -10.72
CA PHE A 481 10.75 -10.41 -11.11
C PHE A 481 11.11 -11.88 -11.34
N LYS A 482 10.29 -12.85 -10.89
CA LYS A 482 10.50 -14.28 -11.18
C LYS A 482 10.34 -14.58 -12.67
N VAL A 483 9.45 -13.86 -13.37
CA VAL A 483 9.28 -13.97 -14.82
C VAL A 483 10.55 -13.53 -15.55
N LEU A 484 11.13 -12.39 -15.13
CA LEU A 484 12.40 -11.90 -15.69
C LEU A 484 13.58 -12.80 -15.32
N GLU A 485 13.60 -13.33 -14.09
CA GLU A 485 14.61 -14.28 -13.64
C GLU A 485 14.65 -15.50 -14.56
N GLU A 486 13.50 -16.10 -14.83
CA GLU A 486 13.36 -17.26 -15.71
C GLU A 486 13.69 -16.90 -17.16
N TYR A 487 13.24 -15.74 -17.66
CA TYR A 487 13.61 -15.23 -18.98
C TYR A 487 15.14 -15.21 -19.17
N HIS A 488 15.88 -14.60 -18.23
CA HIS A 488 17.33 -14.53 -18.30
C HIS A 488 17.99 -15.90 -18.13
N ALA A 489 17.46 -16.75 -17.25
CA ALA A 489 17.99 -18.10 -17.07
C ALA A 489 17.85 -18.96 -18.35
N GLN A 490 16.71 -18.87 -19.05
CA GLN A 490 16.48 -19.54 -20.34
C GLN A 490 17.43 -19.02 -21.43
N LYS A 491 17.81 -17.73 -21.39
CA LYS A 491 18.82 -17.14 -22.28
C LYS A 491 20.27 -17.40 -21.82
N LYS A 492 20.48 -18.19 -20.77
CA LYS A 492 21.79 -18.51 -20.16
C LYS A 492 22.52 -17.28 -19.58
N GLU A 493 21.79 -16.23 -19.25
CA GLU A 493 22.29 -14.99 -18.64
C GLU A 493 22.27 -15.09 -17.11
N TYR A 494 22.95 -16.11 -16.55
CA TYR A 494 22.81 -16.49 -15.14
C TYR A 494 23.22 -15.43 -14.13
N LYS A 495 24.10 -14.49 -14.50
CA LYS A 495 24.44 -13.34 -13.64
C LYS A 495 23.26 -12.39 -13.43
N LYS A 496 22.52 -12.08 -14.52
CA LYS A 496 21.31 -11.25 -14.43
C LYS A 496 20.19 -11.98 -13.67
N ALA A 497 20.04 -13.28 -13.92
CA ALA A 497 19.08 -14.11 -13.19
C ALA A 497 19.41 -14.15 -11.68
N LEU A 498 20.69 -14.25 -11.31
CA LEU A 498 21.15 -14.16 -9.93
C LEU A 498 20.80 -12.80 -9.29
N GLU A 499 21.10 -11.69 -9.98
CA GLU A 499 20.75 -10.33 -9.51
C GLU A 499 19.25 -10.19 -9.22
N LEU A 500 18.39 -10.71 -10.10
CA LEU A 500 16.94 -10.71 -9.91
C LEU A 500 16.51 -11.60 -8.74
N ALA A 501 17.08 -12.80 -8.61
CA ALA A 501 16.78 -13.71 -7.50
C ALA A 501 17.18 -13.15 -6.13
N MET A 502 18.21 -12.30 -6.09
CA MET A 502 18.70 -11.64 -4.87
C MET A 502 17.83 -10.47 -4.41
N ARG A 503 16.83 -10.03 -5.19
CA ARG A 503 15.92 -8.93 -4.80
C ARG A 503 15.01 -9.29 -3.61
N LYS A 504 14.80 -10.58 -3.33
CA LYS A 504 13.91 -11.04 -2.26
C LYS A 504 14.56 -10.89 -0.87
N PRO A 505 13.95 -10.15 0.08
CA PRO A 505 14.50 -9.94 1.42
C PRO A 505 14.76 -11.24 2.20
N GLU A 506 13.87 -12.22 2.08
CA GLU A 506 13.94 -13.53 2.72
C GLU A 506 14.91 -14.51 2.03
N GLY A 507 15.58 -14.07 0.96
CA GLY A 507 16.42 -14.90 0.12
C GLY A 507 15.63 -15.87 -0.77
N SER A 508 16.28 -16.37 -1.82
CA SER A 508 15.70 -17.35 -2.75
C SER A 508 16.60 -18.57 -2.82
N PHE A 509 16.01 -19.78 -2.81
CA PHE A 509 16.74 -21.01 -3.08
C PHE A 509 17.54 -20.93 -4.39
N MET A 510 16.98 -20.28 -5.42
CA MET A 510 17.62 -20.15 -6.73
C MET A 510 18.96 -19.40 -6.68
N VAL A 511 19.20 -18.53 -5.69
CA VAL A 511 20.50 -17.86 -5.49
C VAL A 511 21.61 -18.92 -5.35
N SER A 512 21.38 -19.96 -4.55
CA SER A 512 22.34 -21.05 -4.38
C SER A 512 22.55 -21.85 -5.68
N VAL A 513 21.49 -22.08 -6.44
CA VAL A 513 21.55 -22.78 -7.74
C VAL A 513 22.35 -21.96 -8.77
N TYR A 514 22.16 -20.64 -8.84
CA TYR A 514 22.92 -19.80 -9.77
C TYR A 514 24.41 -19.73 -9.40
N TYR A 515 24.76 -19.60 -8.12
CA TYR A 515 26.17 -19.72 -7.70
C TYR A 515 26.76 -21.07 -8.06
N TRP A 516 25.97 -22.15 -7.98
CA TRP A 516 26.42 -23.47 -8.43
C TRP A 516 26.72 -23.49 -9.92
N ILE A 517 25.86 -22.91 -10.76
CA ILE A 517 26.05 -22.82 -12.21
C ILE A 517 27.25 -21.94 -12.56
N LEU A 518 27.49 -20.87 -11.81
CA LEU A 518 28.62 -19.94 -11.99
C LEU A 518 29.95 -20.47 -11.44
N ASP A 519 30.00 -21.75 -11.06
CA ASP A 519 31.17 -22.46 -10.52
C ASP A 519 31.68 -21.94 -9.15
N GLU A 520 30.82 -21.24 -8.40
CA GLU A 520 31.11 -20.77 -7.04
C GLU A 520 30.57 -21.75 -5.98
N LYS A 521 31.01 -23.01 -6.05
CA LYS A 521 30.42 -24.15 -5.29
C LYS A 521 30.38 -23.93 -3.77
N ALA A 522 31.46 -23.40 -3.19
CA ALA A 522 31.52 -23.13 -1.74
C ALA A 522 30.50 -22.06 -1.31
N LEU A 523 30.31 -21.03 -2.14
CA LEU A 523 29.34 -19.97 -1.88
C LEU A 523 27.91 -20.48 -2.09
N ALA A 524 27.68 -21.33 -3.09
CA ALA A 524 26.40 -21.98 -3.32
C ALA A 524 25.92 -22.78 -2.10
N LEU A 525 26.78 -23.63 -1.55
CA LEU A 525 26.49 -24.42 -0.34
C LEU A 525 26.25 -23.54 0.89
N LYS A 526 27.07 -22.49 1.07
CA LYS A 526 26.87 -21.50 2.13
C LYS A 526 25.50 -20.82 2.01
N LYS A 527 25.12 -20.38 0.82
CA LYS A 527 23.84 -19.72 0.54
C LYS A 527 22.65 -20.64 0.73
N LEU A 528 22.78 -21.92 0.37
CA LEU A 528 21.77 -22.93 0.65
C LEU A 528 21.57 -23.09 2.16
N LYS A 529 22.66 -23.22 2.93
CA LYS A 529 22.60 -23.31 4.39
C LYS A 529 21.93 -22.08 5.03
N GLU A 530 22.30 -20.88 4.56
CA GLU A 530 21.66 -19.63 4.98
C GLU A 530 20.14 -19.66 4.68
N TYR A 531 19.75 -20.05 3.47
CA TYR A 531 18.33 -20.15 3.06
C TYR A 531 17.54 -21.16 3.89
N LEU A 532 18.13 -22.32 4.21
CA LEU A 532 17.50 -23.32 5.08
C LEU A 532 17.35 -22.81 6.53
N SER A 533 18.34 -22.06 7.03
CA SER A 533 18.35 -21.56 8.41
C SER A 533 17.30 -20.49 8.72
N THR A 534 16.79 -19.78 7.70
CA THR A 534 15.78 -18.72 7.90
C THR A 534 14.36 -19.25 8.10
N ARG A 535 14.13 -20.56 7.98
CA ARG A 535 12.81 -21.20 8.17
C ARG A 535 12.88 -22.40 9.12
N PRO A 536 13.22 -22.17 10.41
CA PRO A 536 13.54 -23.23 11.37
C PRO A 536 12.38 -24.17 11.74
N THR A 537 11.13 -23.80 11.43
CA THR A 537 9.95 -24.66 11.61
C THR A 537 9.76 -25.68 10.48
N GLU A 538 10.52 -25.58 9.39
CA GLU A 538 10.45 -26.48 8.26
C GLU A 538 11.62 -27.48 8.29
N ALA A 539 11.65 -28.38 9.27
CA ALA A 539 12.50 -29.59 9.16
C ALA A 539 12.23 -30.34 7.82
N ASN A 540 11.05 -30.11 7.23
CA ASN A 540 10.63 -30.60 5.93
C ASN A 540 11.02 -29.68 4.75
N MET A 541 11.70 -28.53 4.94
CA MET A 541 12.01 -27.66 3.78
C MET A 541 12.97 -28.35 2.83
N LEU A 542 14.02 -28.99 3.37
CA LEU A 542 14.95 -29.74 2.54
C LEU A 542 14.20 -30.84 1.78
N GLU A 543 13.27 -31.54 2.42
CA GLU A 543 12.40 -32.53 1.76
C GLU A 543 11.50 -31.88 0.70
N THR A 544 10.92 -30.71 0.99
CA THR A 544 10.03 -29.95 0.10
C THR A 544 10.76 -29.45 -1.15
N ILE A 545 11.96 -28.88 -0.99
CA ILE A 545 12.78 -28.45 -2.12
C ILE A 545 13.49 -29.61 -2.81
N THR A 546 13.50 -30.81 -2.21
CA THR A 546 14.01 -32.04 -2.86
C THR A 546 12.90 -32.74 -3.63
N ALA A 547 11.66 -32.70 -3.14
CA ALA A 547 10.49 -33.18 -3.85
C ALA A 547 10.40 -32.43 -5.20
N GLN A 548 10.65 -33.16 -6.28
CA GLN A 548 10.32 -32.68 -7.62
C GLN A 548 8.82 -32.86 -7.79
N ASP A 549 8.09 -31.77 -7.60
CA ASP A 549 6.67 -31.74 -7.89
C ASP A 549 6.50 -31.31 -9.34
N GLU A 550 6.31 -32.27 -10.25
CA GLU A 550 6.07 -31.99 -11.68
C GLU A 550 4.81 -31.14 -11.90
N ASP A 551 3.94 -31.03 -10.89
CA ASP A 551 2.73 -30.18 -10.89
C ASP A 551 2.99 -28.74 -10.42
N ASN A 552 4.22 -28.38 -10.02
CA ASN A 552 4.52 -27.04 -9.54
C ASN A 552 4.78 -26.07 -10.71
N LEU A 553 3.80 -25.19 -10.95
CA LEU A 553 3.84 -24.14 -11.98
C LEU A 553 5.05 -23.19 -11.89
N TYR A 554 5.73 -23.09 -10.75
CA TYR A 554 6.84 -22.18 -10.54
C TYR A 554 8.22 -22.80 -10.83
N LEU A 555 8.28 -24.10 -11.13
CA LEU A 555 9.54 -24.76 -11.43
C LEU A 555 10.02 -24.39 -12.85
N SER A 556 11.31 -24.09 -12.95
CA SER A 556 11.95 -23.86 -14.24
C SER A 556 11.93 -25.15 -15.07
N LYS A 557 11.62 -25.00 -16.36
CA LYS A 557 11.74 -26.08 -17.36
C LYS A 557 13.15 -26.15 -17.97
N ASN A 558 14.09 -25.31 -17.51
CA ASN A 558 15.47 -25.29 -18.02
C ASN A 558 16.26 -26.52 -17.52
N PRO A 559 16.74 -27.41 -18.41
CA PRO A 559 17.44 -28.63 -18.00
C PRO A 559 18.68 -28.37 -17.15
N LEU A 560 19.43 -27.31 -17.43
CA LEU A 560 20.64 -26.99 -16.67
C LEU A 560 20.31 -26.53 -15.25
N LEU A 561 19.22 -25.78 -15.06
CA LEU A 561 18.78 -25.40 -13.72
C LEU A 561 18.31 -26.61 -12.92
N ILE A 562 17.61 -27.55 -13.57
CA ILE A 562 17.16 -28.80 -12.95
C ILE A 562 18.37 -29.64 -12.50
N GLU A 563 19.35 -29.84 -13.37
CA GLU A 563 20.56 -30.61 -13.08
C GLU A 563 21.40 -29.94 -11.98
N ALA A 564 21.62 -28.62 -12.08
CA ALA A 564 22.36 -27.85 -11.07
C ALA A 564 21.68 -27.89 -9.69
N ARG A 565 20.35 -27.80 -9.64
CA ARG A 565 19.57 -27.95 -8.42
C ARG A 565 19.80 -29.33 -7.79
N GLN A 566 19.69 -30.40 -8.57
CA GLN A 566 19.89 -31.77 -8.09
C GLN A 566 21.32 -31.96 -7.56
N ALA A 567 22.32 -31.55 -8.33
CA ALA A 567 23.73 -31.66 -7.95
C ALA A 567 24.06 -30.89 -6.66
N LEU A 568 23.54 -29.66 -6.53
CA LEU A 568 23.71 -28.85 -5.32
C LEU A 568 23.09 -29.53 -4.09
N LEU A 569 21.85 -30.01 -4.20
CA LEU A 569 21.16 -30.68 -3.09
C LEU A 569 21.88 -31.97 -2.67
N SER A 570 22.34 -32.78 -3.62
CA SER A 570 23.14 -33.98 -3.34
C SER A 570 24.46 -33.65 -2.64
N ALA A 571 25.16 -32.61 -3.09
CA ALA A 571 26.40 -32.16 -2.46
C ALA A 571 26.18 -31.65 -1.02
N TYR A 572 25.10 -30.90 -0.79
CA TYR A 572 24.73 -30.43 0.53
C TYR A 572 24.43 -31.59 1.50
N GLN A 573 23.65 -32.57 1.05
CA GLN A 573 23.33 -33.76 1.85
C GLN A 573 24.58 -34.61 2.18
N ALA A 574 25.53 -34.71 1.25
CA ALA A 574 26.80 -35.39 1.50
C ALA A 574 27.62 -34.65 2.59
N GLN A 575 27.70 -33.32 2.51
CA GLN A 575 28.43 -32.51 3.49
C GLN A 575 27.83 -32.60 4.91
N GLU A 576 26.50 -32.60 5.04
CA GLU A 576 25.84 -32.74 6.35
C GLU A 576 26.02 -34.16 6.93
N LYS A 577 26.13 -35.21 6.09
CA LYS A 577 26.44 -36.58 6.54
C LYS A 577 27.88 -36.73 7.01
N ASP A 578 28.83 -36.10 6.32
CA ASP A 578 30.26 -36.18 6.66
C ASP A 578 30.67 -35.24 7.82
N GLY A 579 29.84 -34.24 8.15
CA GLY A 579 30.07 -33.24 9.19
C GLY A 579 29.30 -33.45 10.51
N GLY A 580 28.60 -34.58 10.67
CA GLY A 580 27.71 -34.86 11.79
C GLY A 580 28.19 -35.98 12.74
N GLN A 581 29.23 -35.72 13.54
CA GLN A 581 29.45 -36.37 14.85
C GLN A 581 30.27 -35.43 15.75
N PRO A 582 29.86 -35.17 17.01
CA PRO A 582 30.78 -34.64 18.03
C PRO A 582 31.85 -35.66 18.43
#